data_AF-A0A6P4D6H4-F1
#
_entry.id   AF-A0A6P4D6H4-F1
#
_cell.length_a   1.000
_cell.length_b   1.000
_cell.length_c   1.000
_cell.angle_alpha   90.00
_cell.angle_beta   90.00
_cell.angle_gamma   90.00
#
_symmetry.space_group_name_H-M   'P 1'
#
loop_
_entity.id
_entity.type
_entity.pdbx_description
1 polymer ?
#
loop_
_entity_poly.entity_id
_entity_poly.type
_entity_poly.pdbx_seq_one_letter_code
_entity_poly.pdbx_strand_id
1 'polypeptide(L)'
;MAIGFDDLVRALELWLKLNKKPKQTGANVNSDLDPVLLVPGIGGSILHAVNIDDDSYERVWVRFVAAEYKLKTKLWSRYDSSTGKTESMDPKTTIAVPEDRHGLYAIDILDPDLVIGSESVYYFHDMIVEMLKWGYQEGTTLFGFGYDFRQSNRLPETMDKLAAKLAAVYNSAGGKKINIITHSMGGILVKCFMALHTDIFEKYVKNWIAVCAPFQGAPGCTNSTFLNGMSFVEGWEQRLYISKWSMHQLLMECPSIYELMGPRNFNWQVIPRLELFRKHDSDGNSRIILESYTPSDNVGVLKEALATNTINCNGLDLPLPFNSDILKWANETWEILSSAKLPSGVKFYNIYGTNLATSHTVCYGSQDKPVTDLEQLRYFEAKYICVDGDGTVPVESAKADGLNAEARVGIPGEHRGILCEPHLFRIIKHWLRAGDPDPFYDPLNDYVILPTAFEMESHKEKGIEVASLKEEWDVISKDQDEQSNSHDKMEMRSISVKHDGTKAHATVTVREGKQHVKLKAVTVSVDA
;
A
#
# COMPACT_ATOMS: atom_id res chain seq x y z
N MET A 1 8.13 -33.38 -35.72
CA MET A 1 7.34 -33.13 -34.50
C MET A 1 7.48 -31.66 -34.17
N ALA A 2 6.41 -30.87 -34.32
CA ALA A 2 6.41 -29.51 -33.84
C ALA A 2 6.32 -29.55 -32.31
N ILE A 3 7.32 -29.00 -31.63
CA ILE A 3 7.28 -28.83 -30.17
C ILE A 3 6.19 -27.78 -29.89
N GLY A 4 5.20 -28.12 -29.08
CA GLY A 4 4.16 -27.18 -28.70
C GLY A 4 4.76 -26.01 -27.90
N PHE A 5 4.17 -24.82 -28.02
CA PHE A 5 4.64 -23.65 -27.26
C PHE A 5 4.70 -23.93 -25.74
N ASP A 6 3.72 -24.67 -25.21
CA ASP A 6 3.69 -25.08 -23.80
C ASP A 6 4.85 -26.00 -23.42
N ASP A 7 5.25 -26.92 -24.30
CA ASP A 7 6.38 -27.82 -24.05
C ASP A 7 7.72 -27.06 -24.02
N LEU A 8 7.84 -26.04 -24.87
CA LEU A 8 9.02 -25.17 -24.92
C LEU A 8 9.14 -24.29 -23.66
N VAL A 9 8.03 -23.74 -23.17
CA VAL A 9 8.00 -22.99 -21.91
C VAL A 9 8.39 -23.89 -20.73
N ARG A 10 7.82 -25.10 -20.64
CA ARG A 10 8.18 -26.07 -19.58
C ARG A 10 9.67 -26.43 -19.61
N ALA A 11 10.24 -26.66 -20.80
CA ALA A 11 11.65 -26.99 -20.95
C ALA A 11 12.57 -25.86 -20.46
N LEU A 12 12.25 -24.60 -20.77
CA LEU A 12 12.99 -23.43 -20.31
C LEU A 12 12.93 -23.25 -18.79
N GLU A 13 11.74 -23.41 -18.18
CA GLU A 13 11.59 -23.35 -16.72
C GLU A 13 12.40 -24.43 -16.00
N LEU A 14 12.36 -25.67 -16.51
CA LEU A 14 13.12 -26.78 -15.95
C LEU A 14 14.63 -26.51 -16.02
N TRP A 15 15.11 -25.93 -17.12
CA TRP A 15 16.50 -25.53 -17.27
C TRP A 15 16.92 -24.44 -16.26
N LEU A 16 16.08 -23.43 -16.03
CA LEU A 16 16.31 -22.39 -15.02
C LEU A 16 16.36 -22.97 -13.60
N LYS A 17 15.48 -23.93 -13.28
CA LYS A 17 15.43 -24.59 -11.97
C LYS A 17 16.68 -25.42 -11.66
N LEU A 18 17.31 -26.02 -12.67
CA LEU A 18 18.50 -26.87 -12.51
C LEU A 18 19.78 -26.08 -12.15
N ASN A 19 19.81 -24.76 -12.34
CA ASN A 19 20.99 -23.91 -12.07
C ASN A 19 21.01 -23.27 -10.67
N LYS A 20 20.18 -23.75 -9.72
CA LYS A 20 20.07 -23.18 -8.37
C LYS A 20 21.26 -23.62 -7.48
N LYS A 21 21.94 -22.65 -6.84
CA LYS A 21 22.87 -22.89 -5.72
C LYS A 21 22.16 -22.65 -4.38
N PRO A 22 22.38 -23.48 -3.34
CA PRO A 22 21.76 -23.26 -2.04
C PRO A 22 22.42 -22.08 -1.32
N LYS A 23 21.61 -21.15 -0.78
CA LYS A 23 22.06 -20.17 0.21
C LYS A 23 21.75 -20.73 1.61
N GLN A 24 22.79 -21.06 2.36
CA GLN A 24 22.74 -21.23 3.80
C GLN A 24 23.11 -19.90 4.46
N THR A 25 22.40 -19.53 5.52
CA THR A 25 23.00 -18.78 6.64
C THR A 25 22.37 -19.28 7.93
N GLY A 26 23.14 -20.04 8.70
CA GLY A 26 22.87 -20.27 10.10
C GLY A 26 23.22 -19.00 10.88
N ALA A 27 22.27 -18.51 11.68
CA ALA A 27 22.47 -17.46 12.67
C ALA A 27 21.82 -17.90 13.99
N ASN A 28 22.30 -17.34 15.10
CA ASN A 28 21.81 -17.61 16.46
C ASN A 28 20.29 -17.34 16.52
N VAL A 29 19.51 -18.41 16.59
CA VAL A 29 18.06 -18.37 16.75
C VAL A 29 17.73 -17.86 18.15
N ASN A 30 16.88 -16.84 18.23
CA ASN A 30 16.32 -16.37 19.49
C ASN A 30 14.83 -16.74 19.55
N SER A 31 14.52 -17.84 20.25
CA SER A 31 13.14 -18.29 20.47
C SER A 31 12.32 -17.35 21.38
N ASP A 32 12.96 -16.40 22.04
CA ASP A 32 12.29 -15.47 22.95
C ASP A 32 11.62 -14.29 22.24
N LEU A 33 11.93 -14.06 20.96
CA LEU A 33 11.28 -13.03 20.14
C LEU A 33 9.78 -13.29 19.96
N ASP A 34 8.99 -12.23 19.98
CA ASP A 34 7.58 -12.30 19.63
C ASP A 34 7.42 -12.55 18.12
N PRO A 35 6.49 -13.41 17.69
CA PRO A 35 6.34 -13.80 16.30
C PRO A 35 5.96 -12.62 15.41
N VAL A 36 6.40 -12.66 14.16
CA VAL A 36 6.07 -11.68 13.12
C VAL A 36 5.35 -12.36 11.95
N LEU A 37 4.28 -11.71 11.49
CA LEU A 37 3.55 -12.06 10.28
C LEU A 37 3.69 -10.95 9.25
N LEU A 38 4.29 -11.26 8.10
CA LEU A 38 4.44 -10.34 6.97
C LEU A 38 3.25 -10.48 6.02
N VAL A 39 2.64 -9.36 5.63
CA VAL A 39 1.48 -9.29 4.73
C VAL A 39 1.77 -8.36 3.54
N PRO A 40 1.67 -8.86 2.30
CA PRO A 40 2.00 -8.10 1.09
C PRO A 40 0.91 -7.12 0.67
N GLY A 41 1.21 -6.30 -0.32
CA GLY A 41 0.25 -5.45 -1.03
C GLY A 41 -0.29 -6.07 -2.30
N ILE A 42 -0.99 -5.25 -3.09
CA ILE A 42 -1.52 -5.66 -4.40
C ILE A 42 -0.38 -6.14 -5.32
N GLY A 43 -0.57 -7.28 -5.98
CA GLY A 43 0.46 -7.91 -6.81
C GLY A 43 1.65 -8.51 -6.05
N GLY A 44 1.71 -8.39 -4.72
CA GLY A 44 2.85 -8.82 -3.89
C GLY A 44 2.80 -10.28 -3.41
N SER A 45 1.89 -11.10 -3.94
CA SER A 45 1.79 -12.53 -3.66
C SER A 45 1.96 -13.35 -4.94
N ILE A 46 2.73 -14.43 -4.90
CA ILE A 46 2.74 -15.45 -5.95
C ILE A 46 1.35 -16.09 -6.06
N LEU A 47 0.87 -16.26 -7.30
CA LEU A 47 -0.38 -16.96 -7.61
C LEU A 47 -0.10 -18.19 -8.47
N HIS A 48 -0.74 -19.30 -8.11
CA HIS A 48 -0.79 -20.53 -8.88
C HIS A 48 -2.18 -20.72 -9.47
N ALA A 49 -2.24 -21.13 -10.74
CA ALA A 49 -3.44 -21.70 -11.33
C ALA A 49 -3.47 -23.19 -11.01
N VAL A 50 -4.56 -23.65 -10.42
CA VAL A 50 -4.78 -25.05 -10.01
C VAL A 50 -5.91 -25.62 -10.86
N ASN A 51 -5.63 -26.76 -11.51
CA ASN A 51 -6.61 -27.49 -12.29
C ASN A 51 -7.54 -28.27 -11.36
N ILE A 52 -8.85 -28.09 -11.51
CA ILE A 52 -9.86 -28.74 -10.67
C ILE A 52 -9.94 -30.26 -10.91
N ASP A 53 -9.57 -30.74 -12.11
CA ASP A 53 -9.73 -32.14 -12.48
C ASP A 53 -8.63 -33.05 -11.89
N ASP A 54 -7.40 -32.52 -11.71
CA ASP A 54 -6.24 -33.33 -11.33
C ASP A 54 -5.33 -32.69 -10.26
N ASP A 55 -5.73 -31.55 -9.68
CA ASP A 55 -4.98 -30.74 -8.70
C ASP A 55 -3.57 -30.31 -9.17
N SER A 56 -3.26 -30.47 -10.46
CA SER A 56 -2.01 -29.96 -11.02
C SER A 56 -2.02 -28.45 -10.99
N TYR A 57 -0.86 -27.86 -10.68
CA TYR A 57 -0.73 -26.42 -10.60
C TYR A 57 0.43 -25.90 -11.42
N GLU A 58 0.31 -24.64 -11.85
CA GLU A 58 1.39 -23.87 -12.44
C GLU A 58 1.43 -22.46 -11.86
N ARG A 59 2.63 -21.90 -11.68
CA ARG A 59 2.77 -20.48 -11.33
C ARG A 59 2.25 -19.65 -12.50
N VAL A 60 1.46 -18.63 -12.19
CA VAL A 60 0.90 -17.69 -13.18
C VAL A 60 1.25 -16.24 -12.87
N TRP A 61 1.62 -15.96 -11.60
CA TRP A 61 2.10 -14.65 -11.15
C TRP A 61 3.07 -14.82 -9.97
N VAL A 62 4.14 -14.04 -9.80
CA VAL A 62 4.76 -13.20 -10.84
C VAL A 62 5.62 -14.11 -11.72
N ARG A 63 5.64 -13.80 -13.02
CA ARG A 63 6.45 -14.52 -14.00
C ARG A 63 7.02 -13.56 -15.03
N PHE A 64 8.24 -13.83 -15.48
CA PHE A 64 8.81 -13.19 -16.67
C PHE A 64 8.54 -14.00 -17.93
N VAL A 65 8.81 -15.30 -17.88
CA VAL A 65 8.65 -16.17 -19.05
C VAL A 65 7.18 -16.47 -19.28
N ALA A 66 6.71 -16.14 -20.49
CA ALA A 66 5.34 -16.32 -20.95
C ALA A 66 4.28 -15.57 -20.10
N ALA A 67 4.66 -14.45 -19.48
CA ALA A 67 3.81 -13.67 -18.58
C ALA A 67 2.47 -13.27 -19.22
N GLU A 68 2.49 -12.60 -20.39
CA GLU A 68 1.26 -12.25 -21.13
C GLU A 68 0.39 -13.49 -21.39
N TYR A 69 0.97 -14.56 -21.93
CA TYR A 69 0.24 -15.76 -22.31
C TYR A 69 -0.44 -16.41 -21.11
N LYS A 70 0.29 -16.58 -19.99
CA LYS A 70 -0.26 -17.17 -18.76
C LYS A 70 -1.28 -16.26 -18.10
N LEU A 71 -1.09 -14.95 -18.12
CA LEU A 71 -2.11 -14.02 -17.65
C LEU A 71 -3.41 -14.17 -18.45
N LYS A 72 -3.33 -14.17 -19.77
CA LYS A 72 -4.50 -14.27 -20.66
C LYS A 72 -5.24 -15.60 -20.54
N THR A 73 -4.50 -16.70 -20.41
CA THR A 73 -5.08 -18.04 -20.42
C THR A 73 -5.53 -18.52 -19.05
N LYS A 74 -4.97 -17.98 -17.95
CA LYS A 74 -5.18 -18.51 -16.60
C LYS A 74 -5.55 -17.49 -15.53
N LEU A 75 -5.24 -16.20 -15.70
CA LEU A 75 -5.56 -15.18 -14.68
C LEU A 75 -6.70 -14.26 -15.06
N TRP A 76 -6.98 -14.03 -16.35
CA TRP A 76 -8.16 -13.27 -16.74
C TRP A 76 -9.41 -13.84 -16.09
N SER A 77 -10.19 -12.93 -15.51
CA SER A 77 -11.21 -13.27 -14.53
C SER A 77 -12.49 -12.50 -14.75
N ARG A 78 -13.57 -13.00 -14.18
CA ARG A 78 -14.87 -12.36 -14.10
C ARG A 78 -15.29 -12.27 -12.64
N TYR A 79 -15.84 -11.13 -12.25
CA TYR A 79 -16.48 -11.00 -10.96
C TYR A 79 -17.88 -11.61 -10.98
N ASP A 80 -18.17 -12.45 -9.99
CA ASP A 80 -19.50 -12.98 -9.71
C ASP A 80 -20.11 -12.21 -8.53
N SER A 81 -21.12 -11.38 -8.82
CA SER A 81 -21.79 -10.56 -7.81
C SER A 81 -22.64 -11.37 -6.82
N SER A 82 -22.96 -12.63 -7.13
CA SER A 82 -23.69 -13.51 -6.20
C SER A 82 -22.81 -14.04 -5.08
N THR A 83 -21.52 -14.25 -5.37
CA THR A 83 -20.52 -14.76 -4.41
C THR A 83 -19.58 -13.67 -3.90
N GLY A 84 -19.47 -12.55 -4.61
CA GLY A 84 -18.52 -11.47 -4.31
C GLY A 84 -17.08 -11.81 -4.72
N LYS A 85 -16.89 -12.82 -5.60
CA LYS A 85 -15.58 -13.36 -5.95
C LYS A 85 -15.17 -13.03 -7.37
N THR A 86 -13.87 -12.88 -7.57
CA THR A 86 -13.25 -12.83 -8.89
C THR A 86 -12.76 -14.22 -9.29
N GLU A 87 -13.44 -14.85 -10.24
CA GLU A 87 -13.19 -16.21 -10.69
C GLU A 87 -12.48 -16.25 -12.04
N SER A 88 -11.65 -17.27 -12.28
CA SER A 88 -10.97 -17.43 -13.57
C SER A 88 -11.98 -17.60 -14.70
N MET A 89 -11.69 -17.02 -15.87
CA MET A 89 -12.47 -17.24 -17.09
C MET A 89 -12.36 -18.69 -17.60
N ASP A 90 -11.32 -19.43 -17.20
CA ASP A 90 -11.20 -20.88 -17.43
C ASP A 90 -11.92 -21.63 -16.29
N PRO A 91 -13.08 -22.28 -16.55
CA PRO A 91 -13.89 -22.92 -15.52
C PRO A 91 -13.21 -24.14 -14.87
N LYS A 92 -12.10 -24.62 -15.45
CA LYS A 92 -11.29 -25.71 -14.89
C LYS A 92 -10.15 -25.21 -14.02
N THR A 93 -9.98 -23.90 -13.89
CA THR A 93 -8.87 -23.29 -13.17
C THR A 93 -9.37 -22.53 -11.94
N THR A 94 -8.83 -22.85 -10.78
CA THR A 94 -8.92 -21.99 -9.58
C THR A 94 -7.58 -21.34 -9.30
N ILE A 95 -7.57 -20.24 -8.54
CA ILE A 95 -6.35 -19.56 -8.15
C ILE A 95 -6.05 -19.83 -6.69
N ALA A 96 -4.82 -20.24 -6.41
CA ALA A 96 -4.32 -20.49 -5.07
C ALA A 96 -3.01 -19.73 -4.82
N VAL A 97 -2.75 -19.46 -3.55
CA VAL A 97 -1.49 -18.86 -3.08
C VAL A 97 -0.68 -19.96 -2.40
N PRO A 98 0.61 -20.11 -2.72
CA PRO A 98 1.44 -21.14 -2.09
C PRO A 98 1.70 -20.83 -0.61
N GLU A 99 1.63 -21.87 0.23
CA GLU A 99 1.85 -21.81 1.68
C GLU A 99 3.29 -22.20 2.09
N ASP A 100 4.14 -22.54 1.11
CA ASP A 100 5.53 -22.96 1.31
C ASP A 100 6.32 -21.95 2.15
N ARG A 101 7.32 -22.47 2.89
CA ARG A 101 8.10 -21.68 3.87
C ARG A 101 7.18 -20.88 4.80
N HIS A 102 6.11 -21.52 5.27
CA HIS A 102 5.14 -20.92 6.19
C HIS A 102 4.51 -19.63 5.63
N GLY A 103 4.28 -19.59 4.32
CA GLY A 103 3.75 -18.46 3.57
C GLY A 103 4.78 -17.41 3.15
N LEU A 104 6.06 -17.54 3.57
CA LEU A 104 7.11 -16.61 3.15
C LEU A 104 7.46 -16.77 1.68
N TYR A 105 7.39 -17.98 1.12
CA TYR A 105 7.70 -18.22 -0.29
C TYR A 105 6.85 -17.34 -1.23
N ALA A 106 5.57 -17.16 -0.90
CA ALA A 106 4.66 -16.37 -1.72
C ALA A 106 5.01 -14.88 -1.82
N ILE A 107 5.81 -14.35 -0.88
CA ILE A 107 6.00 -12.91 -0.69
C ILE A 107 7.48 -12.49 -0.66
N ASP A 108 8.41 -13.46 -0.71
CA ASP A 108 9.86 -13.24 -0.62
C ASP A 108 10.44 -12.70 -1.94
N ILE A 109 10.55 -13.58 -2.95
CA ILE A 109 11.02 -13.28 -4.31
C ILE A 109 9.88 -13.61 -5.27
N LEU A 110 9.31 -12.62 -5.95
CA LEU A 110 8.06 -12.80 -6.69
C LEU A 110 8.22 -13.64 -7.98
N ASP A 111 9.39 -13.61 -8.62
CA ASP A 111 9.76 -14.61 -9.65
C ASP A 111 11.05 -15.37 -9.25
N PRO A 112 10.92 -16.52 -8.57
CA PRO A 112 12.06 -17.30 -8.10
C PRO A 112 12.78 -18.10 -9.18
N ASP A 113 12.30 -18.13 -10.43
CA ASP A 113 12.98 -18.81 -11.53
C ASP A 113 13.94 -17.88 -12.29
N LEU A 114 13.85 -16.55 -12.08
CA LEU A 114 14.80 -15.57 -12.59
C LEU A 114 16.00 -15.40 -11.61
N VAL A 115 16.82 -16.44 -11.47
CA VAL A 115 17.86 -16.50 -10.42
C VAL A 115 19.13 -15.67 -10.73
N ILE A 116 19.27 -15.10 -11.93
CA ILE A 116 20.50 -14.37 -12.29
C ILE A 116 20.28 -12.86 -12.20
N GLY A 117 20.69 -12.27 -11.07
CA GLY A 117 21.16 -10.88 -11.00
C GLY A 117 20.11 -9.76 -11.06
N SER A 118 18.83 -10.03 -10.80
CA SER A 118 17.81 -8.97 -10.80
C SER A 118 17.20 -8.79 -9.41
N GLU A 119 17.79 -7.90 -8.60
CA GLU A 119 17.18 -7.40 -7.35
C GLU A 119 15.75 -6.84 -7.58
N SER A 120 15.40 -6.56 -8.84
CA SER A 120 14.06 -6.09 -9.25
C SER A 120 12.90 -7.00 -8.83
N VAL A 121 13.13 -8.31 -8.61
CA VAL A 121 12.08 -9.29 -8.23
C VAL A 121 11.93 -9.49 -6.72
N TYR A 122 12.80 -8.85 -5.93
CA TYR A 122 12.71 -8.90 -4.49
C TYR A 122 11.52 -8.08 -4.02
N TYR A 123 10.78 -8.64 -3.07
CA TYR A 123 9.67 -7.96 -2.43
C TYR A 123 9.89 -7.84 -0.93
N PHE A 124 9.66 -8.89 -0.14
CA PHE A 124 10.09 -8.92 1.27
C PHE A 124 11.48 -9.52 1.47
N HIS A 125 12.20 -9.88 0.40
CA HIS A 125 13.48 -10.60 0.50
C HIS A 125 14.46 -9.98 1.49
N ASP A 126 14.76 -8.69 1.34
CA ASP A 126 15.75 -8.02 2.18
C ASP A 126 15.27 -7.88 3.63
N MET A 127 13.98 -7.62 3.85
CA MET A 127 13.37 -7.64 5.18
C MET A 127 13.51 -9.01 5.84
N ILE A 128 13.19 -10.10 5.13
CA ILE A 128 13.32 -11.47 5.64
C ILE A 128 14.78 -11.74 6.01
N VAL A 129 15.73 -11.39 5.12
CA VAL A 129 17.17 -11.54 5.37
C VAL A 129 17.61 -10.79 6.62
N GLU A 130 17.18 -9.54 6.81
CA GLU A 130 17.50 -8.76 8.01
C GLU A 130 16.88 -9.35 9.27
N MET A 131 15.62 -9.78 9.23
CA MET A 131 14.96 -10.40 10.37
C MET A 131 15.67 -11.70 10.81
N LEU A 132 16.11 -12.52 9.86
CA LEU A 132 16.93 -13.70 10.17
C LEU A 132 18.25 -13.33 10.86
N LYS A 133 18.89 -12.21 10.47
CA LYS A 133 20.08 -11.68 11.17
C LYS A 133 19.76 -11.18 12.59
N TRP A 134 18.54 -10.70 12.82
CA TRP A 134 18.09 -10.28 14.16
C TRP A 134 17.70 -11.45 15.07
N GLY A 135 17.77 -12.68 14.58
CA GLY A 135 17.53 -13.91 15.35
C GLY A 135 16.13 -14.51 15.15
N TYR A 136 15.33 -14.00 14.21
CA TYR A 136 14.07 -14.63 13.83
C TYR A 136 14.30 -15.97 13.11
N GLN A 137 13.30 -16.85 13.19
CA GLN A 137 13.32 -18.17 12.56
C GLN A 137 12.01 -18.44 11.81
N GLU A 138 12.12 -18.81 10.54
CA GLU A 138 10.98 -19.22 9.71
C GLU A 138 10.21 -20.36 10.38
N GLY A 139 8.88 -20.24 10.44
CA GLY A 139 8.02 -21.28 11.00
C GLY A 139 7.98 -21.33 12.53
N THR A 140 8.76 -20.51 13.22
CA THR A 140 8.73 -20.40 14.70
C THR A 140 8.42 -18.98 15.14
N THR A 141 9.16 -17.99 14.63
CA THR A 141 8.97 -16.57 14.96
C THR A 141 8.79 -15.68 13.72
N LEU A 142 8.97 -16.20 12.50
CA LEU A 142 8.77 -15.47 11.26
C LEU A 142 7.87 -16.24 10.28
N PHE A 143 6.85 -15.56 9.77
CA PHE A 143 5.80 -16.14 8.93
C PHE A 143 5.36 -15.15 7.85
N GLY A 144 4.85 -15.68 6.74
CA GLY A 144 4.23 -14.88 5.68
C GLY A 144 2.75 -15.20 5.52
N PHE A 145 1.99 -14.24 5.02
CA PHE A 145 0.60 -14.41 4.62
C PHE A 145 0.37 -13.78 3.24
N GLY A 146 0.64 -14.56 2.18
CA GLY A 146 0.20 -14.19 0.84
C GLY A 146 -1.31 -14.37 0.70
N TYR A 147 -1.93 -13.60 -0.19
CA TYR A 147 -3.36 -13.69 -0.49
C TYR A 147 -3.62 -13.38 -1.96
N ASP A 148 -4.80 -13.79 -2.45
CA ASP A 148 -5.22 -13.48 -3.82
C ASP A 148 -5.59 -12.00 -3.91
N PHE A 149 -4.64 -11.20 -4.37
CA PHE A 149 -4.78 -9.74 -4.47
C PHE A 149 -5.85 -9.29 -5.46
N ARG A 150 -6.47 -10.19 -6.23
CA ARG A 150 -7.59 -9.86 -7.13
C ARG A 150 -8.89 -9.66 -6.35
N GLN A 151 -9.04 -10.37 -5.23
CA GLN A 151 -10.25 -10.38 -4.41
C GLN A 151 -10.40 -9.10 -3.59
N SER A 152 -11.60 -8.91 -3.02
CA SER A 152 -11.83 -7.87 -2.02
C SER A 152 -10.99 -8.11 -0.76
N ASN A 153 -10.48 -7.02 -0.17
CA ASN A 153 -9.75 -7.03 1.10
C ASN A 153 -10.60 -7.47 2.30
N ARG A 154 -11.92 -7.63 2.13
CA ARG A 154 -12.86 -8.16 3.14
C ARG A 154 -13.59 -9.42 2.68
N LEU A 155 -13.06 -10.14 1.68
CA LEU A 155 -13.65 -11.40 1.25
C LEU A 155 -13.66 -12.40 2.43
N PRO A 156 -14.80 -13.00 2.80
CA PRO A 156 -14.91 -13.86 3.98
C PRO A 156 -13.86 -14.99 4.02
N GLU A 157 -13.60 -15.66 2.90
CA GLU A 157 -12.62 -16.75 2.85
C GLU A 157 -11.19 -16.27 3.12
N THR A 158 -10.86 -15.04 2.73
CA THR A 158 -9.55 -14.44 3.03
C THR A 158 -9.45 -14.06 4.51
N MET A 159 -10.55 -13.55 5.09
CA MET A 159 -10.61 -13.25 6.52
C MET A 159 -10.48 -14.52 7.37
N ASP A 160 -11.20 -15.59 7.00
CA ASP A 160 -11.13 -16.89 7.67
C ASP A 160 -9.72 -17.49 7.60
N LYS A 161 -9.07 -17.39 6.44
CA LYS A 161 -7.66 -17.82 6.27
C LYS A 161 -6.71 -16.99 7.14
N LEU A 162 -6.91 -15.68 7.25
CA LEU A 162 -6.09 -14.83 8.12
C LEU A 162 -6.31 -15.18 9.61
N ALA A 163 -7.56 -15.40 10.04
CA ALA A 163 -7.86 -15.85 11.39
C ALA A 163 -7.17 -17.19 11.72
N ALA A 164 -7.27 -18.17 10.81
CA ALA A 164 -6.61 -19.45 10.95
C ALA A 164 -5.08 -19.31 10.99
N LYS A 165 -4.51 -18.43 10.15
CA LYS A 165 -3.07 -18.15 10.15
C LYS A 165 -2.62 -17.55 11.48
N LEU A 166 -3.34 -16.55 12.02
CA LEU A 166 -3.02 -15.94 13.31
C LEU A 166 -3.06 -16.98 14.44
N ALA A 167 -4.07 -17.85 14.46
CA ALA A 167 -4.15 -18.94 15.44
C ALA A 167 -2.96 -19.92 15.32
N ALA A 168 -2.60 -20.30 14.09
CA ALA A 168 -1.48 -21.21 13.83
C ALA A 168 -0.13 -20.60 14.26
N VAL A 169 0.10 -19.32 13.95
CA VAL A 169 1.31 -18.59 14.35
C VAL A 169 1.39 -18.47 15.86
N TYR A 170 0.30 -18.06 16.53
CA TYR A 170 0.24 -17.92 17.98
C TYR A 170 0.59 -19.24 18.69
N ASN A 171 0.03 -20.36 18.21
CA ASN A 171 0.30 -21.68 18.78
C ASN A 171 1.75 -22.12 18.53
N SER A 172 2.27 -21.91 17.32
CA SER A 172 3.65 -22.30 16.95
C SER A 172 4.71 -21.49 17.71
N ALA A 173 4.37 -20.24 18.08
CA ALA A 173 5.22 -19.34 18.85
C ALA A 173 5.06 -19.47 20.37
N GLY A 174 4.45 -20.55 20.86
CA GLY A 174 4.30 -20.82 22.30
C GLY A 174 3.32 -19.90 23.02
N GLY A 175 2.30 -19.40 22.32
CA GLY A 175 1.26 -18.53 22.88
C GLY A 175 1.64 -17.05 22.97
N LYS A 176 2.67 -16.62 22.22
CA LYS A 176 3.04 -15.21 22.13
C LYS A 176 2.16 -14.47 21.13
N LYS A 177 1.73 -13.26 21.49
CA LYS A 177 1.00 -12.37 20.58
C LYS A 177 1.90 -11.91 19.43
N ILE A 178 1.27 -11.63 18.28
CA ILE A 178 1.91 -11.49 16.97
C ILE A 178 2.12 -10.02 16.61
N ASN A 179 3.29 -9.71 16.07
CA ASN A 179 3.55 -8.45 15.38
C ASN A 179 3.17 -8.62 13.90
N ILE A 180 2.19 -7.87 13.41
CA ILE A 180 1.85 -7.88 11.99
C ILE A 180 2.59 -6.73 11.30
N ILE A 181 3.30 -7.02 10.21
CA ILE A 181 3.90 -6.00 9.35
C ILE A 181 3.23 -6.10 7.99
N THR A 182 2.56 -5.03 7.57
CA THR A 182 1.84 -4.98 6.31
C THR A 182 2.49 -4.00 5.36
N HIS A 183 2.49 -4.30 4.07
CA HIS A 183 2.87 -3.35 3.05
C HIS A 183 1.69 -2.98 2.14
N SER A 184 1.56 -1.70 1.80
CA SER A 184 0.60 -1.21 0.80
C SER A 184 -0.83 -1.71 1.09
N MET A 185 -1.52 -2.30 0.12
CA MET A 185 -2.88 -2.82 0.26
C MET A 185 -3.03 -3.89 1.36
N GLY A 186 -1.96 -4.55 1.80
CA GLY A 186 -2.00 -5.45 2.96
C GLY A 186 -2.43 -4.74 4.24
N GLY A 187 -2.16 -3.44 4.36
CA GLY A 187 -2.66 -2.61 5.45
C GLY A 187 -4.19 -2.44 5.42
N ILE A 188 -4.77 -2.38 4.22
CA ILE A 188 -6.23 -2.33 4.03
C ILE A 188 -6.87 -3.66 4.41
N LEU A 189 -6.30 -4.78 3.96
CA LEU A 189 -6.72 -6.13 4.34
C LEU A 189 -6.74 -6.32 5.86
N VAL A 190 -5.65 -5.96 6.53
CA VAL A 190 -5.54 -6.11 7.99
C VAL A 190 -6.48 -5.15 8.72
N LYS A 191 -6.70 -3.93 8.21
CA LYS A 191 -7.67 -2.99 8.79
C LYS A 191 -9.12 -3.50 8.66
N CYS A 192 -9.48 -4.07 7.51
CA CYS A 192 -10.76 -4.75 7.32
C CYS A 192 -10.92 -5.90 8.33
N PHE A 193 -9.90 -6.75 8.45
CA PHE A 193 -9.92 -7.87 9.40
C PHE A 193 -10.07 -7.39 10.84
N MET A 194 -9.35 -6.35 11.26
CA MET A 194 -9.48 -5.75 12.60
C MET A 194 -10.89 -5.23 12.87
N ALA A 195 -11.53 -4.60 11.88
CA ALA A 195 -12.89 -4.07 12.02
C ALA A 195 -13.97 -5.16 12.06
N LEU A 196 -13.78 -6.25 11.32
CA LEU A 196 -14.76 -7.34 11.21
C LEU A 196 -14.58 -8.44 12.26
N HIS A 197 -13.34 -8.65 12.73
CA HIS A 197 -12.95 -9.72 13.65
C HIS A 197 -12.13 -9.15 14.82
N THR A 198 -12.64 -8.10 15.46
CA THR A 198 -11.95 -7.35 16.51
C THR A 198 -11.50 -8.22 17.68
N ASP A 199 -12.32 -9.20 18.10
CA ASP A 199 -12.02 -10.14 19.18
C ASP A 199 -10.85 -11.07 18.83
N ILE A 200 -10.82 -11.59 17.61
CA ILE A 200 -9.71 -12.42 17.10
C ILE A 200 -8.44 -11.58 16.99
N PHE A 201 -8.56 -10.36 16.46
CA PHE A 201 -7.43 -9.44 16.32
C PHE A 201 -6.84 -9.09 17.69
N GLU A 202 -7.66 -8.68 18.66
CA GLU A 202 -7.22 -8.36 20.02
C GLU A 202 -6.58 -9.55 20.73
N LYS A 203 -7.13 -10.76 20.53
CA LYS A 203 -6.61 -11.99 21.11
C LYS A 203 -5.19 -12.30 20.63
N TYR A 204 -4.95 -12.22 19.31
CA TYR A 204 -3.72 -12.72 18.72
C TYR A 204 -2.66 -11.64 18.44
N VAL A 205 -3.04 -10.38 18.24
CA VAL A 205 -2.13 -9.33 17.76
C VAL A 205 -1.57 -8.51 18.93
N LYS A 206 -0.27 -8.24 18.90
CA LYS A 206 0.46 -7.37 19.84
C LYS A 206 0.63 -5.97 19.27
N ASN A 207 1.27 -5.92 18.10
CA ASN A 207 1.58 -4.70 17.38
C ASN A 207 1.18 -4.86 15.92
N TRP A 208 0.72 -3.80 15.29
CA TRP A 208 0.56 -3.72 13.84
C TRP A 208 1.39 -2.55 13.30
N ILE A 209 2.30 -2.85 12.38
CA ILE A 209 3.15 -1.89 11.67
C ILE A 209 2.67 -1.84 10.22
N ALA A 210 2.05 -0.73 9.83
CA ALA A 210 1.67 -0.48 8.44
C ALA A 210 2.78 0.28 7.70
N VAL A 211 3.18 -0.22 6.54
CA VAL A 211 4.18 0.40 5.67
C VAL A 211 3.52 0.79 4.35
N CYS A 212 3.50 2.09 4.04
CA CYS A 212 2.97 2.68 2.81
C CYS A 212 1.52 2.27 2.51
N ALA A 213 0.68 2.11 3.54
CA ALA A 213 -0.70 1.68 3.36
C ALA A 213 -1.59 2.81 2.80
N PRO A 214 -2.32 2.62 1.68
CA PRO A 214 -3.18 3.63 1.08
C PRO A 214 -4.54 3.72 1.79
N PHE A 215 -4.59 4.20 3.04
CA PHE A 215 -5.81 4.17 3.85
C PHE A 215 -7.00 4.91 3.22
N GLN A 216 -6.74 5.91 2.36
CA GLN A 216 -7.76 6.63 1.58
C GLN A 216 -7.56 6.42 0.07
N GLY A 217 -6.96 5.29 -0.33
CA GLY A 217 -6.73 4.95 -1.73
C GLY A 217 -5.57 5.70 -2.40
N ALA A 218 -5.38 5.44 -3.69
CA ALA A 218 -4.35 6.01 -4.55
C ALA A 218 -5.02 6.56 -5.84
N PRO A 219 -5.77 7.67 -5.74
CA PRO A 219 -6.76 8.06 -6.76
C PRO A 219 -6.15 8.34 -8.15
N GLY A 220 -4.95 8.91 -8.22
CA GLY A 220 -4.27 9.18 -9.49
C GLY A 220 -3.91 7.88 -10.23
N CYS A 221 -3.22 6.97 -9.54
CA CYS A 221 -2.88 5.66 -10.09
C CYS A 221 -4.15 4.89 -10.49
N THR A 222 -5.15 4.84 -9.62
CA THR A 222 -6.37 4.07 -9.86
C THR A 222 -7.19 4.61 -11.05
N ASN A 223 -7.36 5.93 -11.19
CA ASN A 223 -8.05 6.51 -12.36
C ASN A 223 -7.29 6.22 -13.66
N SER A 224 -5.96 6.36 -13.64
CA SER A 224 -5.12 6.02 -14.78
C SER A 224 -5.21 4.53 -15.14
N THR A 225 -5.30 3.65 -14.13
CA THR A 225 -5.49 2.21 -14.32
C THR A 225 -6.79 1.92 -15.03
N PHE A 226 -7.92 2.54 -14.65
CA PHE A 226 -9.19 2.31 -15.33
C PHE A 226 -9.21 2.79 -16.79
N LEU A 227 -8.52 3.89 -17.10
CA LEU A 227 -8.63 4.54 -18.41
C LEU A 227 -7.54 4.11 -19.40
N ASN A 228 -6.27 3.98 -18.97
CA ASN A 228 -5.15 3.62 -19.85
C ASN A 228 -4.52 2.26 -19.52
N GLY A 229 -4.93 1.64 -18.42
CA GLY A 229 -4.25 0.51 -17.83
C GLY A 229 -2.99 0.90 -17.06
N MET A 230 -2.43 -0.08 -16.38
CA MET A 230 -1.19 0.05 -15.62
C MET A 230 -0.30 -1.16 -15.87
N SER A 231 0.99 -1.03 -15.60
CA SER A 231 1.82 -2.17 -15.24
C SER A 231 2.26 -2.02 -13.80
N PHE A 232 2.08 -3.07 -12.98
CA PHE A 232 2.61 -3.11 -11.60
C PHE A 232 4.14 -3.07 -11.54
N VAL A 233 4.78 -2.94 -12.70
CA VAL A 233 6.17 -3.29 -12.88
C VAL A 233 6.91 -2.37 -13.85
N GLU A 234 6.41 -1.15 -14.01
CA GLU A 234 6.97 -0.13 -14.90
C GLU A 234 8.41 0.30 -14.54
N GLY A 235 8.96 -0.11 -13.39
CA GLY A 235 10.37 0.05 -13.05
C GLY A 235 11.34 -0.96 -13.70
N TRP A 236 10.86 -1.94 -14.47
CA TRP A 236 11.68 -3.08 -14.95
C TRP A 236 12.04 -2.96 -16.43
N GLU A 237 12.90 -2.00 -16.83
CA GLU A 237 13.52 -1.88 -18.17
C GLU A 237 12.71 -2.42 -19.39
N GLN A 238 11.39 -2.24 -19.42
CA GLN A 238 10.50 -2.82 -20.45
C GLN A 238 10.58 -4.37 -20.65
N ARG A 239 11.18 -5.14 -19.74
CA ARG A 239 11.40 -6.61 -19.91
C ARG A 239 10.29 -7.51 -19.38
N LEU A 240 9.29 -6.94 -18.73
CA LEU A 240 8.05 -7.67 -18.46
C LEU A 240 7.07 -7.47 -19.58
N TYR A 241 6.88 -8.55 -20.34
CA TYR A 241 5.90 -8.60 -21.40
C TYR A 241 4.53 -8.95 -20.81
N ILE A 242 3.98 -8.10 -19.94
CA ILE A 242 2.54 -7.97 -19.77
C ILE A 242 2.16 -6.59 -20.27
N SER A 243 1.31 -6.52 -21.29
CA SER A 243 0.83 -5.25 -21.81
C SER A 243 -0.04 -4.53 -20.77
N LYS A 244 0.08 -3.18 -20.67
CA LYS A 244 -0.78 -2.38 -19.77
C LYS A 244 -2.26 -2.69 -19.95
N TRP A 245 -2.66 -2.98 -21.19
CA TRP A 245 -4.03 -3.32 -21.54
C TRP A 245 -4.46 -4.73 -21.11
N SER A 246 -3.57 -5.73 -21.14
CA SER A 246 -3.93 -7.06 -20.63
C SER A 246 -4.05 -7.06 -19.11
N MET A 247 -3.22 -6.27 -18.43
CA MET A 247 -3.35 -6.02 -16.98
C MET A 247 -4.62 -5.23 -16.65
N HIS A 248 -4.94 -4.18 -17.42
CA HIS A 248 -6.22 -3.46 -17.34
C HIS A 248 -7.40 -4.44 -17.36
N GLN A 249 -7.44 -5.32 -18.36
CA GLN A 249 -8.52 -6.29 -18.53
C GLN A 249 -8.64 -7.28 -17.38
N LEU A 250 -7.53 -7.62 -16.71
CA LEU A 250 -7.59 -8.38 -15.46
C LEU A 250 -8.22 -7.55 -14.33
N LEU A 251 -7.72 -6.34 -14.12
CA LEU A 251 -8.06 -5.50 -12.98
C LEU A 251 -9.50 -4.99 -13.02
N MET A 252 -10.13 -4.87 -14.20
CA MET A 252 -11.51 -4.42 -14.31
C MET A 252 -12.52 -5.27 -13.51
N GLU A 253 -12.20 -6.54 -13.30
CA GLU A 253 -13.02 -7.52 -12.58
C GLU A 253 -12.43 -7.88 -11.21
N CYS A 254 -11.46 -7.10 -10.71
CA CYS A 254 -10.82 -7.31 -9.41
C CYS A 254 -11.32 -6.28 -8.38
N PRO A 255 -12.04 -6.65 -7.30
CA PRO A 255 -12.46 -5.71 -6.27
C PRO A 255 -11.33 -4.90 -5.64
N SER A 256 -10.13 -5.44 -5.58
CA SER A 256 -8.97 -4.76 -5.01
C SER A 256 -8.66 -3.41 -5.67
N ILE A 257 -8.76 -3.27 -6.99
CA ILE A 257 -8.48 -1.98 -7.64
C ILE A 257 -9.54 -0.92 -7.34
N TYR A 258 -10.81 -1.36 -7.17
CA TYR A 258 -11.90 -0.47 -6.80
C TYR A 258 -11.75 0.02 -5.37
N GLU A 259 -11.28 -0.84 -4.45
CA GLU A 259 -11.01 -0.48 -3.05
C GLU A 259 -9.83 0.50 -2.89
N LEU A 260 -9.00 0.65 -3.93
CA LEU A 260 -7.91 1.64 -4.00
C LEU A 260 -8.34 2.96 -4.66
N MET A 261 -9.61 3.13 -5.04
CA MET A 261 -10.14 4.43 -5.46
C MET A 261 -10.15 5.41 -4.28
N GLY A 262 -10.15 6.71 -4.58
CA GLY A 262 -10.37 7.73 -3.55
C GLY A 262 -11.80 7.64 -2.99
N PRO A 263 -11.98 7.49 -1.65
CA PRO A 263 -13.32 7.41 -1.06
C PRO A 263 -14.12 8.68 -1.31
N ARG A 264 -15.41 8.52 -1.59
CA ARG A 264 -16.34 9.63 -1.90
C ARG A 264 -16.49 10.63 -0.76
N ASN A 265 -16.44 10.13 0.47
CA ASN A 265 -16.74 10.89 1.68
C ASN A 265 -15.47 11.35 2.42
N PHE A 266 -14.28 11.07 1.89
CA PHE A 266 -13.04 11.53 2.51
C PHE A 266 -12.79 13.00 2.17
N ASN A 267 -12.47 13.79 3.21
CA ASN A 267 -12.24 15.22 3.08
C ASN A 267 -10.76 15.50 2.80
N TRP A 268 -10.38 15.42 1.52
CA TRP A 268 -9.03 15.73 1.05
C TRP A 268 -8.70 17.22 1.21
N GLN A 269 -7.47 17.54 1.64
CA GLN A 269 -6.93 18.91 1.67
C GLN A 269 -6.92 19.52 0.27
N VAL A 270 -6.50 18.73 -0.72
CA VAL A 270 -6.64 19.02 -2.14
C VAL A 270 -7.44 17.88 -2.73
N ILE A 271 -8.60 18.17 -3.33
CA ILE A 271 -9.47 17.11 -3.86
C ILE A 271 -8.83 16.51 -5.14
N PRO A 272 -8.55 15.20 -5.19
CA PRO A 272 -8.06 14.53 -6.40
C PRO A 272 -9.15 14.54 -7.47
N ARG A 273 -8.76 14.83 -8.71
CA ARG A 273 -9.67 15.01 -9.83
C ARG A 273 -9.35 14.10 -11.01
N LEU A 274 -10.38 13.80 -11.79
CA LEU A 274 -10.25 13.39 -13.18
C LEU A 274 -10.60 14.60 -14.04
N GLU A 275 -9.67 15.06 -14.87
CA GLU A 275 -9.84 16.27 -15.66
C GLU A 275 -9.77 15.96 -17.16
N LEU A 276 -10.69 16.54 -17.93
CA LEU A 276 -10.80 16.30 -19.36
C LEU A 276 -10.90 17.64 -20.11
N PHE A 277 -10.02 17.88 -21.07
CA PHE A 277 -10.24 18.96 -22.05
C PHE A 277 -11.31 18.51 -23.04
N ARG A 278 -12.52 19.07 -22.96
CA ARG A 278 -13.70 18.63 -23.72
C ARG A 278 -14.15 19.72 -24.67
N LYS A 279 -14.50 19.31 -25.89
CA LYS A 279 -15.03 20.20 -26.92
C LYS A 279 -16.55 20.31 -26.77
N HIS A 280 -17.04 21.53 -26.64
CA HIS A 280 -18.46 21.85 -26.59
C HIS A 280 -18.84 22.70 -27.79
N ASP A 281 -19.78 22.20 -28.59
CA ASP A 281 -20.33 22.91 -29.73
C ASP A 281 -21.70 23.47 -29.34
N SER A 282 -21.81 24.80 -29.21
CA SER A 282 -23.07 25.50 -28.91
C SER A 282 -23.26 26.67 -29.87
N ASP A 283 -24.40 26.70 -30.58
CA ASP A 283 -24.83 27.81 -31.44
C ASP A 283 -23.78 28.31 -32.44
N GLY A 284 -23.06 27.38 -33.10
CA GLY A 284 -22.07 27.70 -34.14
C GLY A 284 -20.69 28.11 -33.62
N ASN A 285 -20.50 28.21 -32.30
CA ASN A 285 -19.19 28.43 -31.68
C ASN A 285 -18.73 27.15 -30.96
N SER A 286 -17.51 26.74 -31.27
CA SER A 286 -16.84 25.66 -30.56
C SER A 286 -15.96 26.22 -29.47
N ARG A 287 -16.10 25.71 -28.25
CA ARG A 287 -15.27 26.08 -27.10
C ARG A 287 -14.70 24.83 -26.44
N ILE A 288 -13.46 24.92 -26.00
CA ILE A 288 -12.79 23.84 -25.28
C ILE A 288 -12.75 24.21 -23.81
N ILE A 289 -13.31 23.34 -22.97
CA ILE A 289 -13.47 23.55 -21.54
C ILE A 289 -12.73 22.43 -20.81
N LEU A 290 -12.04 22.77 -19.73
CA LEU A 290 -11.51 21.77 -18.79
C LEU A 290 -12.65 21.35 -17.86
N GLU A 291 -13.20 20.16 -18.09
CA GLU A 291 -14.13 19.52 -17.17
C GLU A 291 -13.32 18.86 -16.04
N SER A 292 -13.79 18.97 -14.80
CA SER A 292 -13.08 18.48 -13.61
C SER A 292 -14.04 17.73 -12.70
N TYR A 293 -13.79 16.44 -12.51
CA TYR A 293 -14.65 15.51 -11.78
C TYR A 293 -13.98 15.08 -10.48
N THR A 294 -14.70 15.19 -9.37
CA THR A 294 -14.25 14.69 -8.06
C THR A 294 -14.35 13.16 -8.00
N PRO A 295 -13.82 12.48 -6.96
CA PRO A 295 -13.98 11.03 -6.81
C PRO A 295 -15.44 10.58 -6.71
N SER A 296 -16.34 11.47 -6.29
CA SER A 296 -17.78 11.22 -6.23
C SER A 296 -18.45 11.29 -7.61
N ASP A 297 -17.90 12.09 -8.53
CA ASP A 297 -18.52 12.41 -9.82
C ASP A 297 -17.88 11.68 -11.00
N ASN A 298 -16.63 11.21 -10.86
CA ASN A 298 -15.87 10.63 -11.97
C ASN A 298 -16.41 9.26 -12.45
N VAL A 299 -17.25 8.60 -11.65
CA VAL A 299 -17.81 7.28 -11.97
C VAL A 299 -18.65 7.31 -13.24
N GLY A 300 -19.34 8.42 -13.51
CA GLY A 300 -20.09 8.59 -14.77
C GLY A 300 -19.18 8.53 -15.99
N VAL A 301 -18.05 9.24 -15.92
CA VAL A 301 -17.01 9.26 -16.97
C VAL A 301 -16.42 7.87 -17.16
N LEU A 302 -16.07 7.17 -16.07
CA LEU A 302 -15.49 5.82 -16.16
C LEU A 302 -16.46 4.82 -16.79
N LYS A 303 -17.76 4.90 -16.45
CA LYS A 303 -18.80 4.06 -17.04
C LYS A 303 -18.96 4.29 -18.53
N GLU A 304 -18.97 5.55 -18.97
CA GLU A 304 -19.10 5.89 -20.39
C GLU A 304 -17.84 5.50 -21.17
N ALA A 305 -16.65 5.83 -20.65
CA ALA A 305 -15.37 5.49 -21.28
C ALA A 305 -15.15 3.98 -21.46
N LEU A 306 -15.75 3.16 -20.59
CA LEU A 306 -15.62 1.71 -20.60
C LEU A 306 -16.88 0.99 -21.11
N ALA A 307 -17.89 1.71 -21.63
CA ALA A 307 -19.18 1.13 -22.01
C ALA A 307 -19.07 0.05 -23.09
N THR A 308 -18.18 0.26 -24.06
CA THR A 308 -17.91 -0.67 -25.17
C THR A 308 -16.64 -1.50 -24.95
N ASN A 309 -16.05 -1.45 -23.74
CA ASN A 309 -14.83 -2.17 -23.44
C ASN A 309 -15.06 -3.69 -23.50
N THR A 310 -14.15 -4.41 -24.16
CA THR A 310 -14.24 -5.86 -24.33
C THR A 310 -12.90 -6.55 -24.07
N ILE A 311 -12.98 -7.86 -23.84
CA ILE A 311 -11.85 -8.79 -23.72
C ILE A 311 -12.05 -9.95 -24.68
N ASN A 312 -11.02 -10.27 -25.47
CA ASN A 312 -11.07 -11.41 -26.39
C ASN A 312 -10.55 -12.66 -25.69
N CYS A 313 -11.47 -13.53 -25.25
CA CYS A 313 -11.15 -14.80 -24.61
C CYS A 313 -11.46 -15.95 -25.58
N ASN A 314 -10.44 -16.70 -26.01
CA ASN A 314 -10.57 -17.83 -26.93
C ASN A 314 -11.34 -17.50 -28.22
N GLY A 315 -11.14 -16.30 -28.77
CA GLY A 315 -11.80 -15.85 -30.00
C GLY A 315 -13.21 -15.29 -29.80
N LEU A 316 -13.71 -15.21 -28.57
CA LEU A 316 -14.97 -14.57 -28.21
C LEU A 316 -14.72 -13.21 -27.55
N ASP A 317 -15.32 -12.17 -28.09
CA ASP A 317 -15.32 -10.84 -27.45
C ASP A 317 -16.39 -10.80 -26.36
N LEU A 318 -15.93 -10.69 -25.12
CA LEU A 318 -16.78 -10.59 -23.93
C LEU A 318 -16.80 -9.14 -23.45
N PRO A 319 -17.96 -8.60 -23.06
CA PRO A 319 -18.04 -7.25 -22.49
C PRO A 319 -17.32 -7.20 -21.14
N LEU A 320 -16.57 -6.12 -20.93
CA LEU A 320 -15.80 -5.85 -19.72
C LEU A 320 -15.95 -4.37 -19.27
N PRO A 321 -17.18 -3.91 -19.02
CA PRO A 321 -17.43 -2.51 -18.66
C PRO A 321 -16.95 -2.20 -17.24
N PHE A 322 -17.03 -0.92 -16.85
CA PHE A 322 -16.86 -0.54 -15.45
C PHE A 322 -17.91 -1.25 -14.57
N ASN A 323 -17.46 -2.03 -13.60
CA ASN A 323 -18.32 -2.92 -12.83
C ASN A 323 -18.92 -2.21 -11.61
N SER A 324 -20.23 -1.95 -11.67
CA SER A 324 -20.95 -1.21 -10.62
C SER A 324 -21.18 -2.04 -9.35
N ASP A 325 -21.26 -3.36 -9.48
CA ASP A 325 -21.44 -4.26 -8.33
C ASP A 325 -20.17 -4.29 -7.49
N ILE A 326 -19.00 -4.33 -8.14
CA ILE A 326 -17.71 -4.21 -7.47
C ILE A 326 -17.57 -2.85 -6.79
N LEU A 327 -17.94 -1.75 -7.46
CA LEU A 327 -17.90 -0.42 -6.86
C LEU A 327 -18.79 -0.34 -5.61
N LYS A 328 -19.98 -0.95 -5.62
CA LYS A 328 -20.83 -1.02 -4.42
C LYS A 328 -20.10 -1.74 -3.27
N TRP A 329 -19.45 -2.86 -3.58
CA TRP A 329 -18.67 -3.62 -2.61
C TRP A 329 -17.53 -2.79 -2.01
N ALA A 330 -16.80 -2.04 -2.84
CA ALA A 330 -15.72 -1.15 -2.41
C ALA A 330 -16.23 0.00 -1.53
N ASN A 331 -17.42 0.56 -1.82
CA ASN A 331 -18.04 1.56 -0.95
C ASN A 331 -18.31 1.02 0.46
N GLU A 332 -18.89 -0.17 0.56
CA GLU A 332 -19.08 -0.83 1.85
C GLU A 332 -17.74 -1.11 2.57
N THR A 333 -16.67 -1.43 1.82
CA THR A 333 -15.32 -1.57 2.39
C THR A 333 -14.84 -0.27 3.02
N TRP A 334 -15.03 0.90 2.39
CA TRP A 334 -14.64 2.19 2.99
C TRP A 334 -15.44 2.52 4.25
N GLU A 335 -16.73 2.18 4.32
CA GLU A 335 -17.53 2.34 5.53
C GLU A 335 -16.97 1.50 6.70
N ILE A 336 -16.57 0.24 6.42
CA ILE A 336 -15.89 -0.63 7.40
C ILE A 336 -14.56 0.00 7.85
N LEU A 337 -13.73 0.47 6.90
CA LEU A 337 -12.44 1.10 7.21
C LEU A 337 -12.60 2.39 8.03
N SER A 338 -13.64 3.17 7.78
CA SER A 338 -13.91 4.43 8.49
C SER A 338 -14.39 4.21 9.93
N SER A 339 -15.07 3.08 10.19
CA SER A 339 -15.59 2.71 11.50
C SER A 339 -14.62 1.87 12.34
N ALA A 340 -13.51 1.44 11.76
CA ALA A 340 -12.49 0.61 12.40
C ALA A 340 -11.89 1.29 13.64
N LYS A 341 -11.83 0.54 14.76
CA LYS A 341 -11.22 1.01 16.01
C LYS A 341 -10.13 0.05 16.45
N LEU A 342 -8.99 0.61 16.83
CA LEU A 342 -7.87 -0.16 17.38
C LEU A 342 -8.23 -0.68 18.77
N PRO A 343 -8.13 -1.99 19.04
CA PRO A 343 -8.33 -2.52 20.39
C PRO A 343 -7.29 -1.99 21.39
N SER A 344 -7.70 -1.74 22.64
CA SER A 344 -6.85 -1.08 23.64
C SER A 344 -5.54 -1.82 23.98
N GLY A 345 -5.52 -3.15 23.79
CA GLY A 345 -4.35 -4.00 24.03
C GLY A 345 -3.41 -4.14 22.83
N VAL A 346 -3.68 -3.47 21.70
CA VAL A 346 -2.89 -3.56 20.46
C VAL A 346 -2.28 -2.21 20.16
N LYS A 347 -0.98 -2.19 19.84
CA LYS A 347 -0.30 -0.97 19.39
C LYS A 347 -0.28 -0.87 17.88
N PHE A 348 -0.44 0.34 17.37
CA PHE A 348 -0.37 0.62 15.93
C PHE A 348 0.77 1.58 15.62
N TYR A 349 1.49 1.29 14.53
CA TYR A 349 2.57 2.10 14.01
C TYR A 349 2.36 2.29 12.51
N ASN A 350 2.64 3.49 12.01
CA ASN A 350 2.48 3.83 10.61
C ASN A 350 3.81 4.35 10.04
N ILE A 351 4.25 3.78 8.93
CA ILE A 351 5.37 4.24 8.13
C ILE A 351 4.80 4.59 6.76
N TYR A 352 5.06 5.79 6.27
CA TYR A 352 4.58 6.26 4.97
C TYR A 352 5.73 6.83 4.15
N GLY A 353 5.67 6.66 2.83
CA GLY A 353 6.69 7.21 1.95
C GLY A 353 6.47 8.68 1.63
N THR A 354 7.57 9.40 1.34
CA THR A 354 7.60 10.84 1.11
C THR A 354 8.61 11.21 0.01
N ASN A 355 8.64 12.48 -0.37
CA ASN A 355 9.60 13.11 -1.29
C ASN A 355 9.58 12.57 -2.73
N LEU A 356 8.49 11.93 -3.16
CA LEU A 356 8.27 11.58 -4.56
C LEU A 356 6.97 12.21 -5.10
N ALA A 357 7.07 12.74 -6.31
CA ALA A 357 5.93 13.25 -7.06
C ALA A 357 4.94 12.10 -7.30
N THR A 358 3.82 12.14 -6.59
CA THR A 358 2.83 11.06 -6.56
C THR A 358 1.57 11.48 -7.28
N SER A 359 1.15 10.68 -8.25
CA SER A 359 -0.01 11.01 -9.08
C SER A 359 -1.27 11.17 -8.22
N HIS A 360 -1.92 12.32 -8.34
CA HIS A 360 -3.05 12.69 -7.50
C HIS A 360 -4.27 13.06 -8.33
N THR A 361 -4.09 13.93 -9.32
CA THR A 361 -5.09 14.26 -10.33
C THR A 361 -4.59 13.84 -11.70
N VAL A 362 -5.48 13.27 -12.51
CA VAL A 362 -5.16 12.81 -13.88
C VAL A 362 -5.92 13.67 -14.88
N CYS A 363 -5.21 14.20 -15.87
CA CYS A 363 -5.74 15.08 -16.89
C CYS A 363 -5.55 14.47 -18.29
N TYR A 364 -6.59 14.54 -19.12
CA TYR A 364 -6.60 14.04 -20.49
C TYR A 364 -6.96 15.12 -21.51
N GLY A 365 -6.30 15.03 -22.66
CA GLY A 365 -6.46 15.97 -23.76
C GLY A 365 -5.69 17.28 -23.55
N SER A 366 -5.90 18.21 -24.47
CA SER A 366 -5.36 19.57 -24.41
C SER A 366 -6.26 20.54 -25.17
N GLN A 367 -5.93 21.82 -25.16
CA GLN A 367 -6.57 22.83 -26.00
C GLN A 367 -6.45 22.51 -27.50
N ASP A 368 -5.33 21.93 -27.93
CA ASP A 368 -5.13 21.58 -29.35
C ASP A 368 -5.73 20.22 -29.72
N LYS A 369 -5.84 19.31 -28.75
CA LYS A 369 -6.35 17.95 -28.93
C LYS A 369 -7.34 17.61 -27.80
N PRO A 370 -8.56 18.16 -27.84
CA PRO A 370 -9.58 17.86 -26.83
C PRO A 370 -10.10 16.43 -27.00
N VAL A 371 -10.60 15.86 -25.90
CA VAL A 371 -11.33 14.59 -25.87
C VAL A 371 -12.73 14.83 -26.43
N THR A 372 -13.01 14.33 -27.62
CA THR A 372 -14.36 14.38 -28.21
C THR A 372 -15.20 13.18 -27.81
N ASP A 373 -14.56 12.03 -27.67
CA ASP A 373 -15.19 10.74 -27.39
C ASP A 373 -14.49 10.09 -26.18
N LEU A 374 -15.27 9.71 -25.16
CA LEU A 374 -14.72 9.15 -23.93
C LEU A 374 -14.16 7.73 -24.13
N GLU A 375 -14.65 6.97 -25.12
CA GLU A 375 -14.12 5.64 -25.45
C GLU A 375 -12.67 5.71 -25.96
N GLN A 376 -12.26 6.88 -26.48
CA GLN A 376 -10.90 7.10 -26.97
C GLN A 376 -9.91 7.46 -25.87
N LEU A 377 -10.35 7.67 -24.62
CA LEU A 377 -9.46 8.06 -23.50
C LEU A 377 -8.27 7.12 -23.32
N ARG A 378 -8.45 5.83 -23.62
CA ARG A 378 -7.37 4.83 -23.59
C ARG A 378 -6.17 5.17 -24.48
N TYR A 379 -6.37 5.97 -25.53
CA TYR A 379 -5.33 6.37 -26.48
C TYR A 379 -4.75 7.77 -26.21
N PHE A 380 -5.30 8.49 -25.22
CA PHE A 380 -4.74 9.75 -24.77
C PHE A 380 -3.60 9.51 -23.77
N GLU A 381 -2.56 10.32 -23.88
CA GLU A 381 -1.52 10.38 -22.86
C GLU A 381 -2.07 11.09 -21.62
N ALA A 382 -1.95 10.43 -20.47
CA ALA A 382 -2.31 10.99 -19.18
C ALA A 382 -1.27 12.02 -18.73
N LYS A 383 -1.73 13.19 -18.29
CA LYS A 383 -0.90 14.16 -17.56
C LYS A 383 -1.27 14.12 -16.09
N TYR A 384 -0.26 14.15 -15.22
CA TYR A 384 -0.48 14.04 -13.79
C TYR A 384 -0.20 15.38 -13.10
N ILE A 385 -1.12 15.79 -12.24
CA ILE A 385 -0.84 16.77 -11.18
C ILE A 385 -0.51 15.94 -9.95
N CYS A 386 0.72 16.09 -9.48
CA CYS A 386 1.27 15.30 -8.40
C CYS A 386 1.26 16.05 -7.07
N VAL A 387 1.20 15.29 -5.99
CA VAL A 387 1.41 15.74 -4.61
C VAL A 387 2.56 14.95 -3.99
N ASP A 388 2.96 15.29 -2.76
CA ASP A 388 3.96 14.52 -2.03
C ASP A 388 3.46 13.11 -1.69
N GLY A 389 4.35 12.13 -1.74
CA GLY A 389 4.06 10.72 -1.50
C GLY A 389 5.24 9.83 -1.87
N ASP A 390 4.94 8.58 -2.18
CA ASP A 390 5.93 7.53 -2.48
C ASP A 390 5.97 7.12 -3.96
N GLY A 391 5.38 7.93 -4.84
CA GLY A 391 5.20 7.66 -6.26
C GLY A 391 3.89 6.92 -6.58
N THR A 392 3.25 6.28 -5.60
CA THR A 392 1.97 5.58 -5.75
C THR A 392 0.89 6.17 -4.84
N VAL A 393 1.19 6.30 -3.54
CA VAL A 393 0.25 6.68 -2.49
C VAL A 393 0.58 8.09 -2.00
N PRO A 394 -0.38 9.04 -2.08
CA PRO A 394 -0.21 10.36 -1.48
C PRO A 394 0.04 10.29 0.03
N VAL A 395 0.90 11.15 0.57
CA VAL A 395 1.16 11.25 2.03
C VAL A 395 -0.15 11.41 2.81
N GLU A 396 -1.07 12.24 2.31
CA GLU A 396 -2.37 12.46 2.94
C GLU A 396 -3.16 11.16 3.10
N SER A 397 -3.21 10.31 2.06
CA SER A 397 -3.88 9.02 2.11
C SER A 397 -3.21 8.08 3.10
N ALA A 398 -1.88 8.01 3.09
CA ALA A 398 -1.12 7.13 3.97
C ALA A 398 -1.18 7.53 5.45
N LYS A 399 -1.34 8.81 5.76
CA LYS A 399 -1.48 9.31 7.14
C LYS A 399 -2.92 9.27 7.66
N ALA A 400 -3.92 9.24 6.78
CA ALA A 400 -5.33 9.23 7.14
C ALA A 400 -5.82 7.83 7.56
N ASP A 401 -5.06 7.18 8.45
CA ASP A 401 -5.35 5.84 8.98
C ASP A 401 -6.54 5.84 9.96
N GLY A 402 -6.82 6.96 10.64
CA GLY A 402 -7.93 7.09 11.58
C GLY A 402 -7.75 6.31 12.89
N LEU A 403 -6.53 5.86 13.21
CA LEU A 403 -6.19 5.07 14.38
C LEU A 403 -5.33 5.89 15.36
N ASN A 404 -5.32 5.49 16.63
CA ASN A 404 -4.40 6.06 17.60
C ASN A 404 -3.03 5.38 17.45
N ALA A 405 -2.15 5.94 16.62
CA ALA A 405 -0.83 5.38 16.37
C ALA A 405 0.15 5.79 17.48
N GLU A 406 0.99 4.85 17.92
CA GLU A 406 2.13 5.13 18.80
C GLU A 406 3.19 5.98 18.07
N ALA A 407 3.30 5.81 16.75
CA ALA A 407 4.21 6.59 15.90
C ALA A 407 3.72 6.65 14.46
N ARG A 408 4.02 7.77 13.79
CA ARG A 408 3.91 7.93 12.33
C ARG A 408 5.24 8.46 11.79
N VAL A 409 5.93 7.68 10.96
CA VAL A 409 7.27 8.03 10.44
C VAL A 409 7.23 8.14 8.92
N GLY A 410 7.69 9.27 8.39
CA GLY A 410 7.85 9.48 6.96
C GLY A 410 9.25 9.03 6.51
N ILE A 411 9.33 8.15 5.51
CA ILE A 411 10.60 7.72 4.91
C ILE A 411 10.64 8.21 3.46
N PRO A 412 11.65 8.99 3.05
CA PRO A 412 11.82 9.35 1.65
C PRO A 412 12.10 8.09 0.81
N GLY A 413 11.31 7.83 -0.24
CA GLY A 413 11.56 6.64 -1.06
C GLY A 413 10.39 6.22 -1.95
N GLU A 414 10.69 5.35 -2.90
CA GLU A 414 9.71 4.73 -3.79
C GLU A 414 8.87 3.70 -3.04
N HIS A 415 7.57 3.63 -3.37
CA HIS A 415 6.56 2.82 -2.70
C HIS A 415 7.04 1.41 -2.35
N ARG A 416 7.58 0.68 -3.33
CA ARG A 416 8.15 -0.66 -3.10
C ARG A 416 9.57 -0.60 -2.55
N GLY A 417 10.40 0.33 -3.04
CA GLY A 417 11.79 0.53 -2.63
C GLY A 417 11.97 0.72 -1.13
N ILE A 418 10.99 1.33 -0.45
CA ILE A 418 10.98 1.50 1.01
C ILE A 418 11.16 0.17 1.75
N LEU A 419 10.67 -0.96 1.22
CA LEU A 419 10.83 -2.28 1.84
C LEU A 419 12.29 -2.77 1.94
N CYS A 420 13.19 -2.15 1.17
CA CYS A 420 14.61 -2.45 1.13
C CYS A 420 15.46 -1.38 1.84
N GLU A 421 14.84 -0.32 2.39
CA GLU A 421 15.56 0.82 2.96
C GLU A 421 16.20 0.48 4.31
N PRO A 422 17.50 0.72 4.51
CA PRO A 422 18.16 0.52 5.80
C PRO A 422 17.52 1.31 6.94
N HIS A 423 16.94 2.48 6.66
CA HIS A 423 16.22 3.27 7.66
C HIS A 423 14.95 2.55 8.15
N LEU A 424 14.18 1.94 7.24
CA LEU A 424 13.02 1.12 7.59
C LEU A 424 13.43 -0.03 8.53
N PHE A 425 14.52 -0.72 8.19
CA PHE A 425 15.03 -1.84 8.99
C PHE A 425 15.37 -1.42 10.43
N ARG A 426 16.00 -0.26 10.61
CA ARG A 426 16.31 0.29 11.95
C ARG A 426 15.05 0.57 12.76
N ILE A 427 14.06 1.22 12.15
CA ILE A 427 12.77 1.54 12.79
C ILE A 427 12.06 0.26 13.23
N ILE A 428 11.92 -0.71 12.32
CA ILE A 428 11.23 -1.98 12.60
C ILE A 428 11.98 -2.77 13.66
N LYS A 429 13.31 -2.89 13.56
CA LYS A 429 14.12 -3.58 14.57
C LYS A 429 13.92 -2.98 15.96
N HIS A 430 13.88 -1.65 16.05
CA HIS A 430 13.63 -0.94 17.30
C HIS A 430 12.22 -1.20 17.85
N TRP A 431 11.17 -1.06 17.04
CA TRP A 431 9.79 -1.31 17.48
C TRP A 431 9.53 -2.76 17.89
N LEU A 432 10.18 -3.71 17.23
CA LEU A 432 10.13 -5.13 17.57
C LEU A 432 11.01 -5.49 18.78
N ARG A 433 11.93 -4.61 19.20
CA ARG A 433 12.98 -4.88 20.20
C ARG A 433 13.79 -6.13 19.85
N ALA A 434 14.11 -6.29 18.57
CA ALA A 434 14.79 -7.48 18.06
C ALA A 434 16.31 -7.29 18.08
N GLY A 435 17.02 -8.20 18.75
CA GLY A 435 18.49 -8.15 18.89
C GLY A 435 18.97 -6.94 19.71
N ASP A 436 20.27 -6.64 19.61
CA ASP A 436 20.85 -5.48 20.30
C ASP A 436 20.34 -4.17 19.69
N PRO A 437 20.05 -3.14 20.50
CA PRO A 437 19.70 -1.80 20.02
C PRO A 437 20.75 -1.31 19.01
N ASP A 438 20.30 -0.74 17.89
CA ASP A 438 21.22 -0.09 16.95
C ASP A 438 21.77 1.18 17.62
N PRO A 439 23.08 1.27 17.92
CA PRO A 439 23.65 2.42 18.63
C PRO A 439 23.63 3.72 17.81
N PHE A 440 23.33 3.63 16.51
CA PHE A 440 23.22 4.76 15.60
C PHE A 440 21.78 5.14 15.28
N TYR A 441 20.80 4.42 15.83
CA TYR A 441 19.39 4.74 15.68
C TYR A 441 18.88 5.47 16.92
N ASP A 442 18.52 6.74 16.73
CA ASP A 442 17.82 7.53 17.73
C ASP A 442 16.38 7.78 17.26
N PRO A 443 15.39 7.16 17.93
CA PRO A 443 13.98 7.36 17.61
C PRO A 443 13.55 8.83 17.61
N LEU A 444 14.18 9.70 18.42
CA LEU A 444 13.85 11.13 18.51
C LEU A 444 14.07 11.86 17.19
N ASN A 445 14.98 11.39 16.34
CA ASN A 445 15.19 11.97 15.00
C ASN A 445 13.99 11.72 14.07
N ASP A 446 13.25 10.63 14.29
CA ASP A 446 12.08 10.26 13.49
C ASP A 446 10.77 10.81 14.07
N TYR A 447 10.76 11.18 15.36
CA TYR A 447 9.59 11.71 16.08
C TYR A 447 9.31 13.21 15.86
N VAL A 448 9.88 13.85 14.83
CA VAL A 448 9.40 15.18 14.40
C VAL A 448 8.06 15.01 13.68
N ILE A 449 7.02 14.68 14.44
CA ILE A 449 5.63 14.64 14.00
C ILE A 449 5.15 16.09 13.94
N LEU A 450 5.19 16.69 12.75
CA LEU A 450 4.41 17.89 12.51
C LEU A 450 2.92 17.51 12.54
N PRO A 451 2.08 18.21 13.32
CA PRO A 451 0.64 17.99 13.34
C PRO A 451 0.10 18.06 11.92
N THR A 452 -0.87 17.20 11.60
CA THR A 452 -1.61 17.30 10.34
C THR A 452 -2.37 18.64 10.29
N ALA A 453 -2.68 19.14 9.10
CA ALA A 453 -3.49 20.36 8.96
C ALA A 453 -4.88 20.24 9.62
N PHE A 454 -5.33 19.00 9.89
CA PHE A 454 -6.57 18.69 10.62
C PHE A 454 -6.45 18.95 12.15
N GLU A 455 -5.23 18.87 12.70
CA GLU A 455 -4.94 19.07 14.13
C GLU A 455 -4.55 20.53 14.45
N MET A 456 -4.33 21.36 13.42
CA MET A 456 -3.99 22.78 13.54
C MET A 456 -5.21 23.66 13.29
N GLU A 457 -5.62 24.46 14.28
CA GLU A 457 -6.57 25.55 14.09
C GLU A 457 -5.84 26.88 13.86
N SER A 458 -6.20 27.65 12.84
CA SER A 458 -5.67 28.99 12.63
C SER A 458 -6.54 30.04 13.34
N HIS A 459 -5.96 30.81 14.27
CA HIS A 459 -6.59 31.96 14.91
C HIS A 459 -5.90 33.26 14.49
N LYS A 460 -6.66 34.35 14.35
CA LYS A 460 -6.10 35.68 14.08
C LYS A 460 -6.01 36.47 15.38
N GLU A 461 -4.79 36.72 15.84
CA GLU A 461 -4.54 37.57 17.00
C GLU A 461 -3.73 38.81 16.58
N LYS A 462 -4.27 40.00 16.83
CA LYS A 462 -3.61 41.30 16.52
C LYS A 462 -3.06 41.43 15.08
N GLY A 463 -3.76 40.85 14.11
CA GLY A 463 -3.39 40.92 12.70
C GLY A 463 -2.31 39.92 12.26
N ILE A 464 -1.92 38.99 13.13
CA ILE A 464 -1.01 37.88 12.84
C ILE A 464 -1.83 36.60 12.83
N GLU A 465 -1.62 35.78 11.81
CA GLU A 465 -2.20 34.44 11.71
C GLU A 465 -1.36 33.49 12.58
N VAL A 466 -1.99 32.90 13.60
CA VAL A 466 -1.34 32.04 14.60
C VAL A 466 -2.05 30.70 14.57
N ALA A 467 -1.33 29.63 14.25
CA ALA A 467 -1.86 28.28 14.37
C ALA A 467 -1.77 27.79 15.83
N SER A 468 -2.90 27.37 16.41
CA SER A 468 -2.99 26.69 17.70
C SER A 468 -3.41 25.23 17.51
N LEU A 469 -2.91 24.34 18.36
CA LEU A 469 -3.33 22.95 18.42
C LEU A 469 -4.70 22.86 19.09
N LYS A 470 -5.59 22.02 18.55
CA LYS A 470 -6.92 21.78 19.12
C LYS A 470 -6.79 20.91 20.39
N GLU A 471 -7.00 21.56 21.53
CA GLU A 471 -7.15 21.02 22.90
C GLU A 471 -5.90 20.41 23.59
N GLU A 472 -5.39 21.21 24.54
CA GLU A 472 -4.88 20.90 25.88
C GLU A 472 -4.11 19.58 26.12
N TRP A 473 -2.79 19.73 26.29
CA TRP A 473 -1.94 18.73 26.92
C TRP A 473 -2.18 18.74 28.44
N ASP A 474 -3.14 17.97 28.92
CA ASP A 474 -3.07 17.47 30.30
C ASP A 474 -2.20 16.21 30.30
N VAL A 475 -0.98 16.36 30.83
CA VAL A 475 -0.11 15.22 31.14
C VAL A 475 -0.81 14.39 32.21
N ILE A 476 -1.47 13.31 31.81
CA ILE A 476 -1.99 12.30 32.72
C ILE A 476 -0.79 11.57 33.33
N SER A 477 -0.32 12.05 34.48
CA SER A 477 0.51 11.24 35.37
C SER A 477 -0.37 10.14 35.98
N LYS A 478 -0.22 8.91 35.51
CA LYS A 478 -0.56 7.75 36.33
C LYS A 478 0.46 7.72 37.46
N ASP A 479 0.07 8.21 38.62
CA ASP A 479 0.42 7.68 39.94
C ASP A 479 -0.32 8.51 41.01
N GLN A 480 -1.44 7.98 41.46
CA GLN A 480 -1.92 8.25 42.82
C GLN A 480 -1.28 7.18 43.70
N ASP A 481 -0.20 7.52 44.38
CA ASP A 481 -0.09 7.36 45.83
C ASP A 481 1.16 8.06 46.39
N GLU A 482 0.87 9.01 47.29
CA GLU A 482 1.65 9.58 48.40
C GLU A 482 3.08 10.13 48.22
N GLN A 483 3.14 11.47 48.28
CA GLN A 483 4.14 12.32 48.95
C GLN A 483 5.63 12.21 48.54
N SER A 484 6.11 13.15 47.72
CA SER A 484 7.19 14.09 48.10
C SER A 484 7.54 15.09 46.98
N ASN A 485 8.16 16.19 47.38
CA ASN A 485 8.23 17.49 46.71
C ASN A 485 9.14 17.60 45.46
N SER A 486 8.61 18.32 44.47
CA SER A 486 9.23 19.34 43.59
C SER A 486 10.58 19.08 42.89
N HIS A 487 10.50 19.00 41.55
CA HIS A 487 11.19 19.80 40.52
C HIS A 487 11.76 18.94 39.38
N ASP A 488 10.96 18.74 38.33
CA ASP A 488 11.41 18.91 36.94
C ASP A 488 10.17 18.94 36.04
N LYS A 489 9.69 20.16 35.77
CA LYS A 489 8.59 20.42 34.84
C LYS A 489 9.21 21.11 33.63
N MET A 490 9.21 20.43 32.49
CA MET A 490 9.68 20.97 31.22
C MET A 490 8.67 22.02 30.75
N GLU A 491 9.05 23.30 30.76
CA GLU A 491 8.20 24.41 30.30
C GLU A 491 8.70 24.95 28.95
N MET A 492 7.87 24.84 27.92
CA MET A 492 8.09 25.52 26.64
C MET A 492 7.69 27.00 26.77
N ARG A 493 8.62 27.93 26.53
CA ARG A 493 8.36 29.37 26.79
C ARG A 493 8.03 30.21 25.56
N SER A 494 8.50 29.85 24.37
CA SER A 494 8.23 30.64 23.17
C SER A 494 8.63 29.91 21.89
N ILE A 495 7.79 30.02 20.87
CA ILE A 495 8.11 29.71 19.48
C ILE A 495 8.18 31.04 18.74
N SER A 496 9.27 31.27 18.00
CA SER A 496 9.40 32.43 17.11
C SER A 496 9.80 31.98 15.72
N VAL A 497 9.05 32.44 14.73
CA VAL A 497 9.30 32.19 13.31
C VAL A 497 9.67 33.53 12.67
N LYS A 498 10.84 33.58 12.02
CA LYS A 498 11.31 34.77 11.30
C LYS A 498 11.63 34.40 9.87
N HIS A 499 11.08 35.14 8.93
CA HIS A 499 11.29 34.96 7.49
C HIS A 499 12.10 36.15 6.95
N ASP A 500 13.22 35.89 6.28
CA ASP A 500 14.13 36.92 5.74
C ASP A 500 14.26 36.82 4.21
N GLY A 501 13.14 36.52 3.54
CA GLY A 501 13.01 36.46 2.08
C GLY A 501 13.61 35.21 1.41
N THR A 502 14.71 34.65 1.92
CA THR A 502 15.39 33.45 1.34
C THR A 502 15.55 32.30 2.33
N LYS A 503 15.30 32.55 3.62
CA LYS A 503 15.40 31.55 4.69
C LYS A 503 14.26 31.73 5.68
N ALA A 504 13.70 30.62 6.13
CA ALA A 504 12.80 30.59 7.27
C ALA A 504 13.57 30.08 8.49
N HIS A 505 13.48 30.83 9.59
CA HIS A 505 14.12 30.50 10.85
C HIS A 505 13.03 30.17 11.87
N ALA A 506 13.02 28.92 12.34
CA ALA A 506 12.25 28.53 13.52
C ALA A 506 13.20 28.40 14.70
N THR A 507 12.95 29.15 15.77
CA THR A 507 13.69 29.03 17.03
C THR A 507 12.74 28.55 18.12
N VAL A 508 13.03 27.37 18.65
CA VAL A 508 12.35 26.82 19.82
C VAL A 508 13.32 26.88 21.00
N THR A 509 12.87 27.50 22.09
CA THR A 509 13.66 27.60 23.32
C THR A 509 13.00 26.76 24.39
N VAL A 510 13.72 25.75 24.86
CA VAL A 510 13.27 24.84 25.93
C VAL A 510 14.23 24.94 27.11
N ARG A 511 13.66 24.92 28.32
CA ARG A 511 14.43 24.94 29.56
C ARG A 511 14.22 23.63 30.31
N GLU A 512 15.31 22.98 30.67
CA GLU A 512 15.34 21.84 31.56
C GLU A 512 16.24 22.24 32.75
N GLY A 513 15.61 22.51 33.90
CA GLY A 513 16.30 23.08 35.06
C GLY A 513 17.06 24.39 34.77
N LYS A 514 18.39 24.40 35.02
CA LYS A 514 19.29 25.56 34.78
C LYS A 514 19.87 25.61 33.36
N GLN A 515 19.70 24.55 32.56
CA GLN A 515 20.23 24.50 31.20
C GLN A 515 19.26 25.12 30.20
N HIS A 516 19.81 25.83 29.21
CA HIS A 516 19.05 26.44 28.13
C HIS A 516 19.41 25.73 26.83
N VAL A 517 18.45 25.04 26.24
CA VAL A 517 18.61 24.39 24.94
C VAL A 517 17.88 25.23 23.90
N LYS A 518 18.64 25.75 22.92
CA LYS A 518 18.14 26.57 21.83
C LYS A 518 18.24 25.79 20.53
N LEU A 519 17.12 25.24 20.10
CA LEU A 519 17.01 24.55 18.82
C LEU A 519 16.71 25.59 17.73
N LYS A 520 17.63 25.70 16.77
CA LYS A 520 17.48 26.55 15.59
C LYS A 520 17.35 25.65 14.37
N ALA A 521 16.16 25.60 13.79
CA ALA A 521 15.96 25.03 12.47
C ALA A 521 16.07 26.16 11.42
N VAL A 522 16.89 25.93 10.40
CA VAL A 522 17.06 26.84 9.27
C VAL A 522 16.67 26.09 8.02
N THR A 523 15.55 26.46 7.40
CA THR A 523 15.20 26.01 6.06
C THR A 523 15.68 27.07 5.06
N VAL A 524 16.45 26.62 4.07
CA VAL A 524 16.91 27.43 2.94
C VAL A 524 15.97 27.11 1.79
N SER A 525 15.24 28.09 1.23
CA SER A 525 14.59 27.85 -0.06
C SER A 525 15.69 27.82 -1.11
N VAL A 526 15.77 26.72 -1.85
CA VAL A 526 16.59 26.66 -3.05
C VAL A 526 15.65 27.06 -4.19
N ASP A 527 15.47 28.36 -4.37
CA ASP A 527 14.88 28.90 -5.59
C ASP A 527 16.01 29.25 -6.56
N ALA A 528 16.23 28.35 -7.52
CA ALA A 528 16.66 28.63 -8.88
C ALA A 528 16.08 27.54 -9.80
#